data_AF-A0A7S3M859-F1
#
_entry.id   AF-A0A7S3M859-F1
#
_cell.length_a   1.000
_cell.length_b   1.000
_cell.length_c   1.000
_cell.angle_alpha   90.00
_cell.angle_beta   90.00
_cell.angle_gamma   90.00
#
_symmetry.space_group_name_H-M   'P 1'
#
loop_
_entity.id
_entity.type
_entity.pdbx_description
1 polymer ?
#
loop_
_entity_poly.entity_id
_entity_poly.type
_entity_poly.pdbx_seq_one_letter_code
_entity_poly.pdbx_strand_id
1 'polypeptide(L)'
;GFGFEGYTADGKEKGWKGVENIDVIGFETATNVQSISRHWNKRTQGWLERYTYHRSGRSLFATYFISALWHGLYPGFFIMFMTIPLMTNVERLVKAKINPLFVPGFDGYDMKTYPKGALGSIYWFLCWLCTMAFMNYVVQVFSMGSLENSLTALSGHHYIPHIALAVIYVVLSLFPTPKKAKSA
;
A
#
# COMPACT_ATOMS: atom_id res chain seq x y z
N GLY A 1 -24.60 16.58 9.00
CA GLY A 1 -24.81 15.61 7.90
C GLY A 1 -23.76 14.50 7.97
N PHE A 2 -23.80 13.49 7.11
CA PHE A 2 -22.89 12.34 7.16
C PHE A 2 -21.39 12.68 7.03
N GLY A 3 -21.07 13.84 6.45
CA GLY A 3 -19.70 14.36 6.38
C GLY A 3 -19.18 14.97 7.68
N PHE A 4 -20.05 15.37 8.61
CA PHE A 4 -19.64 16.04 9.83
C PHE A 4 -19.12 15.05 10.88
N GLU A 5 -17.94 15.34 11.43
CA GLU A 5 -17.25 14.44 12.38
C GLU A 5 -17.57 14.73 13.86
N GLY A 6 -18.46 15.70 14.10
CA GLY A 6 -18.86 16.12 15.44
C GLY A 6 -18.02 17.29 15.98
N TYR A 7 -18.21 17.57 17.26
CA TYR A 7 -17.47 18.62 17.97
C TYR A 7 -16.39 18.01 18.88
N THR A 8 -15.31 18.76 19.12
CA THR A 8 -14.33 18.48 20.17
C THR A 8 -14.93 18.76 21.55
N ALA A 9 -14.24 18.34 22.61
CA ALA A 9 -14.67 18.63 23.98
C ALA A 9 -14.82 20.14 24.24
N ASP A 10 -14.06 20.97 23.51
CA ASP A 10 -14.08 22.43 23.59
C ASP A 10 -15.15 23.07 22.69
N GLY A 11 -16.05 22.28 22.11
CA GLY A 11 -17.13 22.76 21.24
C GLY A 11 -16.69 23.21 19.84
N LYS A 12 -15.45 22.94 19.42
CA LYS A 12 -14.98 23.24 18.05
C LYS A 12 -15.34 22.11 17.10
N GLU A 13 -15.67 22.43 15.86
CA GLU A 13 -15.91 21.42 14.83
C GLU A 13 -14.65 20.58 14.61
N LYS A 14 -14.78 19.24 14.64
CA LYS A 14 -13.66 18.32 14.37
C LYS A 14 -13.25 18.31 12.90
N GLY A 15 -14.23 18.49 12.02
CA GLY A 15 -14.03 18.41 10.58
C GLY A 15 -15.25 17.91 9.82
N TRP A 16 -15.09 17.88 8.51
CA TRP A 16 -16.12 17.52 7.54
C TRP A 16 -15.70 16.35 6.64
N LYS A 17 -14.73 15.54 7.09
CA LYS A 17 -14.17 14.43 6.31
C LYS A 17 -14.92 13.11 6.48
N GLY A 18 -16.05 13.13 7.20
CA GLY A 18 -16.83 11.94 7.52
C GLY A 18 -17.26 11.12 6.30
N VAL A 19 -17.42 11.74 5.12
CA VAL A 19 -17.75 11.11 3.81
C VAL A 19 -16.65 11.24 2.75
N GLU A 20 -15.46 11.70 3.13
CA GLU A 20 -14.32 11.84 2.22
C GLU A 20 -13.94 10.46 1.64
N ASN A 21 -14.01 10.31 0.31
CA ASN A 21 -13.65 9.05 -0.33
C ASN A 21 -12.18 8.97 -0.71
N ILE A 22 -11.54 10.11 -0.99
CA ILE A 22 -10.13 10.20 -1.38
C ILE A 22 -9.50 11.35 -0.59
N ASP A 23 -8.33 11.10 0.01
CA ASP A 23 -7.42 12.14 0.48
C ASP A 23 -6.28 12.26 -0.52
N VAL A 24 -6.36 13.30 -1.36
CA VAL A 24 -5.46 13.49 -2.50
C VAL A 24 -4.01 13.66 -2.05
N ILE A 25 -3.76 14.45 -1.01
CA ILE A 25 -2.39 14.68 -0.55
C ILE A 25 -1.83 13.39 0.07
N GLY A 26 -2.60 12.72 0.91
CA GLY A 26 -2.18 11.45 1.51
C GLY A 26 -1.95 10.35 0.47
N PHE A 27 -2.73 10.35 -0.62
CA PHE A 27 -2.55 9.44 -1.75
C PHE A 27 -1.27 9.75 -2.53
N GLU A 28 -1.10 11.00 -2.98
CA GLU A 28 0.03 11.44 -3.81
C GLU A 28 1.38 11.44 -3.07
N THR A 29 1.37 11.47 -1.73
CA THR A 29 2.59 11.46 -0.90
C THR A 29 2.87 10.12 -0.21
N ALA A 30 2.09 9.08 -0.51
CA ALA A 30 2.24 7.78 0.13
C ALA A 30 3.55 7.07 -0.27
N THR A 31 4.22 6.48 0.72
CA THR A 31 5.52 5.79 0.56
C THR A 31 5.43 4.27 0.58
N ASN A 32 4.21 3.74 0.61
CA ASN A 32 3.92 2.31 0.57
C ASN A 32 2.48 2.06 0.09
N VAL A 33 2.23 0.88 -0.47
CA VAL A 33 0.95 0.49 -1.09
C VAL A 33 -0.18 0.43 -0.06
N GLN A 34 0.13 0.05 1.18
CA GLN A 34 -0.85 0.08 2.25
C GLN A 34 -1.35 1.50 2.54
N SER A 35 -0.46 2.50 2.52
CA SER A 35 -0.81 3.91 2.68
C SER A 35 -1.64 4.41 1.49
N ILE A 36 -1.24 4.08 0.25
CA ILE A 36 -2.02 4.41 -0.95
C ILE A 36 -3.46 3.88 -0.83
N SER A 37 -3.60 2.60 -0.48
CA SER A 37 -4.90 1.96 -0.33
C SER A 37 -5.75 2.62 0.77
N ARG A 38 -5.15 3.19 1.82
CA ARG A 38 -5.89 3.88 2.89
C ARG A 38 -6.37 5.28 2.52
N HIS A 39 -5.73 5.94 1.58
CA HIS A 39 -6.10 7.29 1.14
C HIS A 39 -6.98 7.29 -0.11
N TRP A 40 -7.04 6.17 -0.85
CA TRP A 40 -7.91 5.98 -2.01
C TRP A 40 -9.14 5.14 -1.70
N ASN A 41 -10.29 5.58 -2.17
CA ASN A 41 -11.55 4.83 -2.09
C ASN A 41 -11.86 4.32 -0.67
N LYS A 42 -11.75 5.22 0.31
CA LYS A 42 -11.84 4.95 1.75
C LYS A 42 -13.11 4.20 2.13
N ARG A 43 -14.22 4.45 1.43
CA ARG A 43 -15.50 3.78 1.69
C ARG A 43 -15.51 2.32 1.24
N THR A 44 -15.07 2.05 0.02
CA THR A 44 -14.94 0.68 -0.46
C THR A 44 -13.91 -0.09 0.36
N GLN A 45 -12.82 0.54 0.78
CA GLN A 45 -11.85 -0.07 1.69
C GLN A 45 -12.47 -0.42 3.05
N GLY A 46 -13.24 0.48 3.66
CA GLY A 46 -13.97 0.17 4.90
C GLY A 46 -15.00 -0.96 4.74
N TRP A 47 -15.65 -1.04 3.58
CA TRP A 47 -16.53 -2.15 3.23
C TRP A 47 -15.75 -3.47 3.09
N LEU A 48 -14.67 -3.50 2.31
CA LEU A 48 -13.80 -4.66 2.14
C LEU A 48 -13.19 -5.13 3.46
N GLU A 49 -12.76 -4.20 4.31
CA GLU A 49 -12.21 -4.49 5.63
C GLU A 49 -13.25 -5.20 6.51
N ARG A 50 -14.45 -4.62 6.63
CA ARG A 50 -15.52 -5.16 7.49
C ARG A 50 -16.09 -6.48 6.97
N TYR A 51 -16.35 -6.56 5.67
CA TYR A 51 -17.14 -7.64 5.09
C TYR A 51 -16.30 -8.77 4.50
N THR A 52 -15.04 -8.52 4.18
CA THR A 52 -14.15 -9.54 3.59
C THR A 52 -12.96 -9.82 4.49
N TYR A 53 -12.15 -8.81 4.81
CA TYR A 53 -10.91 -9.01 5.56
C TYR A 53 -11.17 -9.62 6.94
N HIS A 54 -12.03 -9.01 7.75
CA HIS A 54 -12.36 -9.54 9.09
C HIS A 54 -13.07 -10.90 9.03
N ARG A 55 -13.86 -11.18 7.99
CA ARG A 55 -14.61 -12.43 7.86
C ARG A 55 -13.82 -13.58 7.25
N SER A 56 -12.71 -13.30 6.58
CA SER A 56 -11.80 -14.28 5.97
C SER A 56 -10.57 -14.58 6.84
N GLY A 57 -10.65 -14.36 8.15
CA GLY A 57 -9.51 -14.56 9.04
C GLY A 57 -8.36 -13.58 8.77
N ARG A 58 -8.68 -12.35 8.35
CA ARG A 58 -7.72 -11.29 8.04
C ARG A 58 -6.81 -11.61 6.84
N SER A 59 -7.36 -12.28 5.83
CA SER A 59 -6.65 -12.62 4.60
C SER A 59 -6.63 -11.46 3.61
N LEU A 60 -5.44 -10.91 3.32
CA LEU A 60 -5.28 -9.88 2.28
C LEU A 60 -5.59 -10.43 0.89
N PHE A 61 -5.19 -11.66 0.60
CA PHE A 61 -5.46 -12.30 -0.70
C PHE A 61 -6.96 -12.43 -0.95
N ALA A 62 -7.73 -12.88 0.05
CA ALA A 62 -9.19 -12.95 -0.09
C ALA A 62 -9.81 -11.56 -0.31
N THR A 63 -9.37 -10.55 0.46
CA THR A 63 -9.85 -9.17 0.31
C THR A 63 -9.61 -8.61 -1.08
N TYR A 64 -8.38 -8.73 -1.59
CA TYR A 64 -8.06 -8.21 -2.92
C TYR A 64 -8.66 -9.05 -4.05
N PHE A 65 -8.85 -10.35 -3.86
CA PHE A 65 -9.59 -11.18 -4.81
C PHE A 65 -11.06 -10.77 -4.92
N ILE A 66 -11.75 -10.52 -3.78
CA ILE A 66 -13.11 -9.96 -3.79
C ILE A 66 -13.13 -8.57 -4.41
N SER A 67 -12.10 -7.75 -4.18
CA SER A 67 -11.96 -6.45 -4.85
C SER A 67 -11.88 -6.60 -6.36
N ALA A 68 -11.10 -7.57 -6.87
CA ALA A 68 -11.00 -7.86 -8.30
C ALA A 68 -12.37 -8.25 -8.88
N LEU A 69 -13.09 -9.17 -8.22
CA LEU A 69 -14.44 -9.59 -8.62
C LEU A 69 -15.44 -8.42 -8.62
N TRP A 70 -15.36 -7.52 -7.66
CA TRP A 70 -16.20 -6.33 -7.60
C TRP A 70 -15.99 -5.39 -8.80
N HIS A 71 -14.77 -5.31 -9.31
CA HIS A 71 -14.46 -4.53 -10.51
C HIS A 71 -14.91 -5.21 -11.81
N GLY A 72 -14.95 -6.54 -11.85
CA GLY A 72 -15.47 -7.33 -12.97
C GLY A 72 -14.63 -8.58 -13.25
N LEU A 73 -14.89 -9.23 -14.39
CA LEU A 73 -14.21 -10.47 -14.78
C LEU A 73 -13.07 -10.27 -15.79
N TYR A 74 -12.67 -9.03 -16.05
CA TYR A 74 -11.55 -8.75 -16.93
C TYR A 74 -10.21 -9.19 -16.29
N PRO A 75 -9.33 -9.88 -17.03
CA PRO A 75 -8.08 -10.42 -16.48
C PRO A 75 -7.17 -9.37 -15.82
N GLY A 76 -7.14 -8.13 -16.34
CA GLY A 76 -6.35 -7.04 -15.80
C GLY A 76 -6.66 -6.71 -14.33
N PHE A 77 -7.92 -6.86 -13.89
CA PHE A 77 -8.29 -6.64 -12.49
C PHE A 77 -7.62 -7.67 -11.58
N PHE A 78 -7.68 -8.95 -11.95
CA PHE A 78 -7.04 -10.01 -11.16
C PHE A 78 -5.53 -9.83 -11.12
N ILE A 79 -4.90 -9.48 -12.24
CA ILE A 79 -3.45 -9.21 -12.29
C ILE A 79 -3.09 -8.09 -11.30
N MET A 80 -3.74 -6.93 -11.40
CA MET A 80 -3.46 -5.80 -10.51
C MET A 80 -3.71 -6.15 -9.04
N PHE A 81 -4.91 -6.63 -8.71
CA PHE A 81 -5.31 -6.83 -7.31
C PHE A 81 -4.59 -8.00 -6.65
N MET A 82 -4.19 -9.05 -7.39
CA MET A 82 -3.40 -10.14 -6.83
C MET A 82 -1.92 -9.79 -6.68
N THR A 83 -1.42 -8.78 -7.39
CA THR A 83 -0.05 -8.27 -7.24
C THR A 83 0.12 -7.37 -6.00
N ILE A 84 -0.91 -6.62 -5.61
CA ILE A 84 -0.89 -5.76 -4.40
C ILE A 84 -0.56 -6.49 -3.08
N PRO A 85 -1.16 -7.64 -2.73
CA PRO A 85 -0.82 -8.35 -1.50
C PRO A 85 0.61 -8.89 -1.49
N LEU A 86 1.19 -9.20 -2.66
CA LEU A 86 2.59 -9.60 -2.78
C LEU A 86 3.52 -8.42 -2.43
N MET A 87 3.24 -7.23 -2.96
CA MET A 87 3.95 -6.00 -2.59
C MET A 87 3.82 -5.69 -1.11
N THR A 88 2.62 -5.82 -0.55
CA THR A 88 2.37 -5.59 0.89
C THR A 88 3.22 -6.52 1.76
N ASN A 89 3.43 -7.78 1.34
CA ASN A 89 4.30 -8.71 2.07
C ASN A 89 5.79 -8.33 1.97
N VAL A 90 6.25 -7.88 0.79
CA VAL A 90 7.61 -7.36 0.63
C VAL A 90 7.83 -6.12 1.48
N GLU A 91 6.89 -5.18 1.49
CA GLU A 91 6.95 -3.99 2.33
C GLU A 91 7.03 -4.33 3.83
N ARG A 92 6.33 -5.38 4.28
CA ARG A 92 6.47 -5.86 5.67
C ARG A 92 7.87 -6.36 5.99
N LEU A 93 8.51 -7.06 5.05
CA LEU A 93 9.90 -7.50 5.20
C LEU A 93 10.87 -6.32 5.20
N VAL A 94 10.68 -5.35 4.31
CA VAL A 94 11.47 -4.10 4.26
C VAL A 94 11.33 -3.34 5.58
N LYS A 95 10.11 -3.17 6.10
CA LYS A 95 9.85 -2.54 7.40
C LYS A 95 10.54 -3.27 8.55
N ALA A 96 10.59 -4.61 8.52
CA ALA A 96 11.21 -5.39 9.58
C ALA A 96 12.74 -5.44 9.51
N LYS A 97 13.33 -5.40 8.31
CA LYS A 97 14.75 -5.71 8.08
C LYS A 97 15.59 -4.54 7.60
N ILE A 98 15.00 -3.65 6.81
CA ILE A 98 15.71 -2.54 6.13
C ILE A 98 15.43 -1.21 6.85
N ASN A 99 14.19 -0.91 7.19
CA ASN A 99 13.83 0.35 7.87
C ASN A 99 14.68 0.62 9.13
N PRO A 100 14.98 -0.35 10.02
CA PRO A 100 15.81 -0.08 11.19
C PRO A 100 17.22 0.43 10.87
N LEU A 101 17.73 0.20 9.65
CA LEU A 101 19.07 0.62 9.21
C LEU A 101 19.09 2.08 8.73
N PHE A 102 18.01 2.54 8.08
CA PHE A 102 17.93 3.87 7.45
C PHE A 102 17.09 4.86 8.25
N VAL A 103 16.04 4.37 8.91
CA VAL A 103 15.03 5.15 9.64
C VAL A 103 14.73 4.51 10.99
N PRO A 104 15.70 4.49 11.92
CA PRO A 104 15.52 3.86 13.22
C PRO A 104 14.35 4.51 13.98
N GLY A 105 13.44 3.68 14.51
CA GLY A 105 12.26 4.15 15.23
C GLY A 105 11.01 4.39 14.37
N PHE A 106 11.13 4.42 13.04
CA PHE A 106 9.96 4.50 12.15
C PHE A 106 9.34 3.13 11.93
N ASP A 107 8.07 2.98 12.30
CA ASP A 107 7.30 1.74 12.17
C ASP A 107 6.73 1.49 10.76
N GLY A 108 6.91 2.45 9.83
CA GLY A 108 6.34 2.37 8.50
C GLY A 108 4.93 2.97 8.38
N TYR A 109 4.42 3.62 9.42
CA TYR A 109 3.05 4.14 9.50
C TYR A 109 2.99 5.57 10.05
N ASP A 110 3.62 5.84 11.20
CA ASP A 110 3.55 7.17 11.82
C ASP A 110 4.70 8.06 11.35
N MET A 111 4.40 8.93 10.38
CA MET A 111 5.36 9.89 9.83
C MET A 111 5.96 10.85 10.88
N LYS A 112 5.36 10.99 12.07
CA LYS A 112 5.95 11.77 13.17
C LYS A 112 7.25 11.15 13.71
N THR A 113 7.38 9.83 13.60
CA THR A 113 8.57 9.07 14.03
C THR A 113 9.64 9.01 12.94
N TYR A 114 9.37 9.57 11.77
CA TYR A 114 10.30 9.56 10.65
C TYR A 114 11.45 10.55 10.88
N PRO A 115 12.72 10.16 10.67
CA PRO A 115 13.86 11.04 10.91
C PRO A 115 13.89 12.22 9.94
N LYS A 116 14.14 13.42 10.48
CA LYS A 116 14.15 14.69 9.72
C LYS A 116 15.51 15.04 9.06
N GLY A 117 16.47 14.11 9.09
CA GLY A 117 17.80 14.31 8.49
C GLY A 117 17.81 14.01 6.98
N ALA A 118 18.88 14.43 6.30
CA ALA A 118 19.04 14.25 4.85
C ALA A 118 18.90 12.77 4.41
N LEU A 119 19.50 11.83 5.16
CA LEU A 119 19.37 10.39 4.88
C LEU A 119 17.91 9.92 4.95
N GLY A 120 17.15 10.41 5.95
CA GLY A 120 15.73 10.15 6.08
C GLY A 120 14.96 10.69 4.87
N SER A 121 15.16 11.96 4.52
CA SER A 121 14.50 12.58 3.37
C SER A 121 14.79 11.85 2.05
N ILE A 122 16.04 11.42 1.83
CA ILE A 122 16.41 10.63 0.65
C ILE A 122 15.71 9.27 0.67
N TYR A 123 15.73 8.56 1.81
CA TYR A 123 15.05 7.27 1.94
C TYR A 123 13.54 7.41 1.70
N TRP A 124 12.92 8.48 2.21
CA TRP A 124 11.51 8.77 2.02
C TRP A 124 11.18 8.96 0.55
N PHE A 125 11.98 9.78 -0.14
CA PHE A 125 11.81 10.06 -1.56
C PHE A 125 11.97 8.79 -2.39
N LEU A 126 12.95 7.94 -2.07
CA LEU A 126 13.13 6.65 -2.75
C LEU A 126 11.93 5.72 -2.52
N CYS A 127 11.44 5.59 -1.28
CA CYS A 127 10.24 4.78 -1.00
C CYS A 127 9.00 5.32 -1.75
N TRP A 128 8.81 6.64 -1.75
CA TRP A 128 7.74 7.31 -2.50
C TRP A 128 7.85 7.01 -3.99
N LEU A 129 9.01 7.25 -4.60
CA LEU A 129 9.25 7.05 -6.02
C LEU A 129 9.03 5.58 -6.42
N CYS A 130 9.59 4.63 -5.65
CA CYS A 130 9.40 3.21 -5.90
C CYS A 130 7.93 2.79 -5.79
N THR A 131 7.21 3.30 -4.77
CA THR A 131 5.79 2.99 -4.58
C THR A 131 4.95 3.54 -5.72
N MET A 132 5.17 4.79 -6.12
CA MET A 132 4.43 5.41 -7.23
C MET A 132 4.74 4.75 -8.56
N ALA A 133 6.02 4.46 -8.85
CA ALA A 133 6.40 3.74 -10.06
C ALA A 133 5.76 2.35 -10.12
N PHE A 134 5.79 1.61 -9.00
CA PHE A 134 5.14 0.30 -8.89
C PHE A 134 3.63 0.39 -9.12
N MET A 135 2.95 1.34 -8.45
CA MET A 135 1.51 1.50 -8.60
C MET A 135 1.10 1.89 -10.01
N ASN A 136 1.81 2.82 -10.66
CA ASN A 136 1.56 3.17 -12.05
C ASN A 136 1.75 1.96 -12.99
N TYR A 137 2.81 1.17 -12.75
CA TYR A 137 3.06 -0.05 -13.51
C TYR A 137 1.95 -1.11 -13.35
N VAL A 138 1.40 -1.33 -12.15
CA VAL A 138 0.36 -2.35 -11.97
C VAL A 138 -1.05 -1.83 -12.31
N VAL A 139 -1.31 -0.54 -12.15
CA VAL A 139 -2.63 0.05 -12.46
C VAL A 139 -2.88 0.11 -13.96
N GLN A 140 -1.84 0.18 -14.81
CA GLN A 140 -2.04 0.23 -16.26
C GLN A 140 -2.90 -0.93 -16.78
N VAL A 141 -2.76 -2.14 -16.22
CA VAL A 141 -3.52 -3.32 -16.68
C VAL A 141 -5.01 -3.22 -16.36
N PHE A 142 -5.40 -2.36 -15.41
CA PHE A 142 -6.78 -2.11 -15.04
C PHE A 142 -7.61 -1.59 -16.23
N SER A 143 -6.98 -0.83 -17.15
CA SER A 143 -7.65 -0.21 -18.29
C SER A 143 -7.52 -1.01 -19.60
N MET A 144 -6.88 -2.17 -19.59
CA MET A 144 -6.50 -2.89 -20.83
C MET A 144 -7.61 -3.76 -21.43
N GLY A 145 -8.61 -4.15 -20.65
CA GLY A 145 -9.82 -4.86 -21.12
C GLY A 145 -9.61 -6.28 -21.67
N SER A 146 -8.38 -6.74 -21.91
CA SER A 146 -8.08 -8.09 -22.37
C SER A 146 -6.77 -8.61 -21.77
N LEU A 147 -6.63 -9.94 -21.69
CA LEU A 147 -5.40 -10.57 -21.19
C LEU A 147 -4.20 -10.21 -22.07
N GLU A 148 -4.35 -10.24 -23.39
CA GLU A 148 -3.30 -9.94 -24.35
C GLU A 148 -2.77 -8.51 -24.18
N ASN A 149 -3.67 -7.53 -24.08
CA ASN A 149 -3.29 -6.12 -23.86
C ASN A 149 -2.62 -5.94 -22.50
N SER A 150 -3.14 -6.61 -21.45
CA SER A 150 -2.52 -6.58 -20.12
C SER A 150 -1.10 -7.14 -20.15
N LEU A 151 -0.88 -8.31 -20.76
CA LEU A 151 0.44 -8.93 -20.85
C LEU A 151 1.40 -8.11 -21.71
N THR A 152 0.91 -7.52 -22.81
CA THR A 152 1.71 -6.62 -23.67
C THR A 152 2.16 -5.38 -22.93
N ALA A 153 1.27 -4.76 -22.12
CA ALA A 153 1.61 -3.61 -21.31
C ALA A 153 2.68 -3.94 -20.24
N LEU A 154 2.56 -5.12 -19.59
CA LEU A 154 3.56 -5.59 -18.62
C LEU A 154 4.89 -5.96 -19.29
N SER A 155 4.86 -6.55 -20.49
CA SER A 155 6.05 -6.92 -21.24
C SER A 155 6.82 -5.72 -21.78
N GLY A 156 6.16 -4.59 -22.02
CA GLY A 156 6.82 -3.33 -22.36
C GLY A 156 7.81 -2.84 -21.28
N HIS A 157 7.65 -3.33 -20.04
CA HIS A 157 8.56 -3.08 -18.93
C HIS A 157 9.40 -4.32 -18.57
N HIS A 158 9.42 -5.34 -19.45
CA HIS A 158 10.09 -6.62 -19.25
C HIS A 158 9.74 -7.32 -17.93
N TYR A 159 8.55 -7.08 -17.40
CA TYR A 159 8.12 -7.58 -16.08
C TYR A 159 9.06 -7.19 -14.91
N ILE A 160 9.90 -6.17 -15.07
CA ILE A 160 10.94 -5.78 -14.11
C ILE A 160 10.38 -5.62 -12.69
N PRO A 161 9.26 -4.91 -12.45
CA PRO A 161 8.75 -4.76 -11.08
C PRO A 161 8.28 -6.08 -10.45
N HIS A 162 7.68 -6.99 -11.22
CA HIS A 162 7.30 -8.32 -10.71
C HIS A 162 8.54 -9.18 -10.39
N ILE A 163 9.56 -9.14 -11.25
CA ILE A 163 10.82 -9.85 -11.02
C ILE A 163 11.52 -9.30 -9.78
N ALA A 164 11.64 -7.96 -9.67
CA ALA A 164 12.23 -7.30 -8.51
C ALA A 164 11.49 -7.66 -7.22
N LEU A 165 10.14 -7.68 -7.25
CA LEU A 165 9.32 -8.09 -6.12
C LEU A 165 9.64 -9.53 -5.66
N ALA A 166 9.72 -10.47 -6.60
CA ALA A 166 10.05 -11.86 -6.31
C ALA A 166 11.47 -12.01 -5.74
N VAL A 167 12.46 -11.34 -6.34
CA VAL A 167 13.85 -11.36 -5.87
C VAL A 167 13.96 -10.79 -4.46
N ILE A 168 13.40 -9.60 -4.22
CA ILE A 168 13.44 -8.96 -2.90
C ILE A 168 12.74 -9.83 -1.86
N TYR A 169 11.58 -10.41 -2.19
CA TYR A 169 10.87 -11.31 -1.29
C TYR A 169 11.74 -12.50 -0.87
N VAL A 170 12.35 -13.19 -1.85
CA VAL A 170 13.21 -14.35 -1.58
C VAL A 170 14.42 -13.96 -0.75
N VAL A 171 15.16 -12.92 -1.18
CA VAL A 171 16.35 -12.41 -0.50
C VAL A 171 16.02 -12.07 0.95
N LEU A 172 15.01 -11.23 1.19
CA LEU A 172 14.66 -10.80 2.55
C LEU A 172 14.06 -11.93 3.41
N SER A 173 13.42 -12.93 2.81
CA SER A 173 12.90 -14.09 3.54
C SER A 173 14.01 -15.04 4.01
N LEU A 174 15.12 -15.10 3.28
CA LEU A 174 16.28 -15.92 3.64
C LEU A 174 17.15 -15.28 4.74
N PHE A 175 17.22 -13.94 4.80
CA PHE A 175 17.98 -13.26 5.85
C PHE A 175 17.24 -13.26 7.20
N PRO A 176 17.93 -13.39 8.33
CA PRO A 176 17.30 -13.28 9.65
C PRO A 176 16.77 -11.86 9.90
N THR A 177 15.75 -11.73 10.72
CA THR A 177 15.24 -10.41 11.13
C THR A 177 16.18 -9.83 12.18
N PRO A 178 16.65 -8.58 12.04
CA PRO A 178 17.46 -7.93 13.06
C PRO A 178 16.76 -7.99 14.43
N LYS A 179 17.49 -8.38 15.49
CA LYS A 179 16.94 -8.36 16.85
C LYS A 179 16.62 -6.91 17.21
N LYS A 180 15.38 -6.61 17.60
CA LYS A 180 15.07 -5.32 18.23
C LYS A 180 15.94 -5.21 19.48
N ALA A 181 16.75 -4.16 19.59
CA ALA A 181 17.44 -3.85 20.83
C ALA A 181 16.37 -3.72 21.93
N LYS A 182 16.53 -4.47 23.03
CA LYS A 182 15.66 -4.29 24.20
C LYS A 182 15.82 -2.83 24.63
N SER A 183 14.71 -2.09 24.72
CA SER A 183 14.71 -0.81 25.43
C SER A 183 15.14 -1.09 26.86
N ALA A 184 16.30 -0.55 27.26
CA ALA A 184 16.73 -0.51 28.65
C ALA A 184 15.87 0.48 29.44
#